data_AF-A0A544TTA2-F1
#
_entry.id   AF-A0A544TTA2-F1
#
_cell.length_a   1.000
_cell.length_b   1.000
_cell.length_c   1.000
_cell.angle_alpha   90.00
_cell.angle_beta   90.00
_cell.angle_gamma   90.00
#
_symmetry.space_group_name_H-M   'P 1'
#
loop_
_entity.id
_entity.type
_entity.pdbx_description
1 polymer ?
#
loop_
_entity_poly.entity_id
_entity_poly.type
_entity_poly.pdbx_seq_one_letter_code
_entity_poly.pdbx_strand_id
1 'polypeptide(L)'
;MAKFTISNKQLFLFLFILQTGTVFISFQSRVINAAEQNAWIVFVIVSGLHLLLLILFDKYYKYFKMNKFEKWLYQLYWYSIVVIFLTYIDFVLKLWAFPLTPAFIVISLMAIISLYANLSKYAVIFNISVILIPFIFVFFAMLSLSTKDLTWTNFFPIGEIELKQWMEGFGKTIYAFIGIEAYLILRPFVQDKKQITYRKIALYQLIFTLFFVITIIYSLLFFSLKEIQIIPVTIMYLLKSQEITFLQRLDLFFTYIWMTWSVISITLFMFLGLHLYKTMYTRSIKFTVFIHIVVSILPAFFITREMVKKLHDGLLYTHLFFGILFPLFIMLRGWRKSLREKNS
;
A
#
# COMPACT_ATOMS: atom_id res chain seq x y z
N MET A 1 18.30 -10.66 20.45
CA MET A 1 17.48 -9.90 19.48
C MET A 1 17.67 -8.41 19.76
N ALA A 2 17.96 -7.59 18.74
CA ALA A 2 17.93 -6.14 18.93
C ALA A 2 16.50 -5.73 19.32
N LYS A 3 16.31 -5.38 20.60
CA LYS A 3 15.06 -4.79 21.11
C LYS A 3 14.96 -3.39 20.49
N PHE A 4 14.39 -3.30 19.31
CA PHE A 4 13.96 -2.00 18.80
C PHE A 4 12.54 -1.75 19.30
N THR A 5 12.24 -0.47 19.49
CA THR A 5 10.93 -0.03 19.90
C THR A 5 10.48 1.09 18.98
N ILE A 6 9.19 1.12 18.67
CA ILE A 6 8.61 2.10 17.75
C ILE A 6 7.49 2.87 18.44
N SER A 7 7.32 4.13 18.11
CA SER A 7 6.18 4.92 18.58
C SER A 7 4.91 4.57 17.81
N ASN A 8 3.74 4.89 18.39
CA ASN A 8 2.45 4.78 17.70
C ASN A 8 2.44 5.53 16.36
N LYS A 9 3.06 6.72 16.33
CA LYS A 9 3.15 7.57 15.13
C LYS A 9 3.96 6.88 14.03
N GLN A 10 5.10 6.29 14.38
CA GLN A 10 5.94 5.54 13.44
C GLN A 10 5.21 4.29 12.90
N LEU A 11 4.46 3.57 13.74
CA LEU A 11 3.66 2.42 13.29
C LEU A 11 2.61 2.84 12.26
N PHE A 12 1.78 3.84 12.58
CA PHE A 12 0.71 4.26 11.67
C PHE A 12 1.24 4.93 10.41
N LEU A 13 2.33 5.68 10.50
CA LEU A 13 2.99 6.22 9.32
C LEU A 13 3.60 5.12 8.44
N PHE A 14 4.23 4.11 9.04
CA PHE A 14 4.72 2.93 8.32
C PHE A 14 3.58 2.25 7.56
N LEU A 15 2.44 2.01 8.21
CA LEU A 15 1.27 1.38 7.57
C LEU A 15 0.69 2.26 6.47
N PHE A 16 0.56 3.56 6.72
CA PHE A 16 0.07 4.52 5.72
C PHE A 16 0.93 4.45 4.46
N ILE A 17 2.26 4.56 4.58
CA ILE A 17 3.18 4.54 3.42
C ILE A 17 3.23 3.17 2.75
N LEU A 18 3.21 2.08 3.53
CA LEU A 18 3.17 0.72 3.02
C LEU A 18 1.95 0.50 2.11
N GLN A 19 0.76 0.87 2.57
CA GLN A 19 -0.52 0.67 1.88
C GLN A 19 -0.75 1.64 0.71
N THR A 20 -0.27 2.88 0.83
CA THR A 20 -0.48 3.90 -0.22
C THR A 20 0.54 3.79 -1.34
N GLY A 21 1.83 3.57 -1.07
CA GLY A 21 2.93 3.81 -2.02
C GLY A 21 2.65 3.49 -3.49
N THR A 22 2.85 2.23 -3.90
CA THR A 22 2.67 1.84 -5.30
C THR A 22 1.20 1.78 -5.72
N VAL A 23 0.32 1.43 -4.78
CA VAL A 23 -1.12 1.21 -5.01
C VAL A 23 -1.84 2.50 -5.42
N PHE A 24 -1.46 3.62 -4.81
CA PHE A 24 -2.21 4.87 -4.76
C PHE A 24 -2.67 5.39 -6.12
N ILE A 25 -1.77 5.47 -7.10
CA ILE A 25 -2.07 6.17 -8.37
C ILE A 25 -3.06 5.42 -9.26
N SER A 26 -3.14 4.10 -9.09
CA SER A 26 -3.98 3.22 -9.89
C SER A 26 -5.34 2.97 -9.26
N PHE A 27 -5.51 3.42 -8.02
CA PHE A 27 -6.62 3.02 -7.18
C PHE A 27 -7.95 3.65 -7.62
N GLN A 28 -7.93 4.94 -7.97
CA GLN A 28 -9.12 5.72 -8.29
C GLN A 28 -9.84 5.15 -9.52
N SER A 29 -9.11 4.93 -10.63
CA SER A 29 -9.68 4.34 -11.85
C SER A 29 -10.26 2.96 -11.58
N ARG A 30 -9.63 2.14 -10.73
CA ARG A 30 -10.11 0.80 -10.38
C ARG A 30 -11.46 0.82 -9.66
N VAL A 31 -11.60 1.65 -8.63
CA VAL A 31 -12.82 1.68 -7.82
C VAL A 31 -13.95 2.41 -8.54
N ILE A 32 -13.64 3.47 -9.29
CA ILE A 32 -14.63 4.20 -10.09
C ILE A 32 -15.14 3.35 -11.25
N ASN A 33 -14.29 2.60 -11.95
CA ASN A 33 -14.77 1.72 -13.02
C ASN A 33 -15.65 0.56 -12.52
N ALA A 34 -15.63 0.25 -11.22
CA ALA A 34 -16.43 -0.82 -10.63
C ALA A 34 -17.72 -0.34 -9.95
N ALA A 35 -17.69 0.84 -9.33
CA ALA A 35 -18.80 1.38 -8.53
C ALA A 35 -19.26 2.78 -8.99
N GLU A 36 -18.74 3.26 -10.11
CA GLU A 36 -19.12 4.52 -10.77
C GLU A 36 -19.13 5.71 -9.80
N GLN A 37 -20.16 6.56 -9.81
CA GLN A 37 -20.27 7.72 -8.90
C GLN A 37 -20.31 7.31 -7.43
N ASN A 38 -20.73 6.08 -7.11
CA ASN A 38 -20.84 5.57 -5.75
C ASN A 38 -19.53 4.97 -5.20
N ALA A 39 -18.44 5.02 -5.98
CA ALA A 39 -17.14 4.50 -5.59
C ALA A 39 -16.62 5.02 -4.25
N TRP A 40 -16.88 6.30 -3.92
CA TRP A 40 -16.48 6.87 -2.64
C TRP A 40 -17.29 6.29 -1.46
N ILE A 41 -18.58 5.99 -1.65
CA ILE A 41 -19.44 5.36 -0.62
C ILE A 41 -18.96 3.94 -0.36
N VAL A 42 -18.74 3.17 -1.44
CA VAL A 42 -18.17 1.83 -1.36
C VAL A 42 -16.86 1.86 -0.59
N PHE A 43 -15.98 2.81 -0.92
CA PHE A 43 -14.71 2.97 -0.24
C PHE A 43 -14.84 3.23 1.26
N VAL A 44 -15.73 4.15 1.67
CA VAL A 44 -15.98 4.47 3.08
C VAL A 44 -16.46 3.23 3.85
N ILE A 45 -17.37 2.44 3.27
CA ILE A 45 -17.91 1.24 3.93
C ILE A 45 -16.84 0.17 4.09
N VAL A 46 -16.08 -0.14 3.03
CA VAL A 46 -14.98 -1.13 3.13
C VAL A 46 -13.90 -0.64 4.11
N SER A 47 -13.61 0.66 4.12
CA SER A 47 -12.71 1.26 5.09
C SER A 47 -13.22 1.11 6.54
N GLY A 48 -14.52 1.19 6.76
CA GLY A 48 -15.16 0.86 8.03
C GLY A 48 -14.96 -0.61 8.44
N LEU A 49 -15.07 -1.55 7.51
CA LEU A 49 -14.75 -2.96 7.79
C LEU A 49 -13.26 -3.16 8.08
N HIS A 50 -12.38 -2.44 7.38
CA HIS A 50 -10.94 -2.46 7.66
C HIS A 50 -10.63 -1.91 9.06
N LEU A 51 -11.35 -0.88 9.53
CA LEU A 51 -11.25 -0.41 10.92
C LEU A 51 -11.58 -1.53 11.92
N LEU A 52 -12.68 -2.24 11.69
CA LEU A 52 -13.09 -3.35 12.55
C LEU A 52 -12.03 -4.47 12.56
N LEU A 53 -11.43 -4.76 11.40
CA LEU A 53 -10.33 -5.72 11.28
C LEU A 53 -9.10 -5.28 12.06
N LEU A 54 -8.70 -4.00 11.98
CA LEU A 54 -7.58 -3.46 12.77
C LEU A 54 -7.85 -3.51 14.28
N ILE A 55 -9.08 -3.21 14.71
CA ILE A 55 -9.48 -3.33 16.12
C ILE A 55 -9.39 -4.79 16.57
N LEU A 56 -9.81 -5.73 15.73
CA LEU A 56 -9.69 -7.16 15.99
C LEU A 56 -8.21 -7.58 16.08
N PHE A 57 -7.37 -7.09 15.17
CA PHE A 57 -5.92 -7.32 15.19
C PHE A 57 -5.29 -6.79 16.47
N ASP A 58 -5.59 -5.55 16.89
CA ASP A 58 -5.09 -4.98 18.13
C ASP A 58 -5.57 -5.74 19.38
N LYS A 59 -6.80 -6.24 19.38
CA LYS A 59 -7.35 -6.98 20.53
C LYS A 59 -6.67 -8.35 20.70
N TYR A 60 -6.36 -9.01 19.59
CA TYR A 60 -5.91 -10.42 19.59
C TYR A 60 -4.47 -10.62 19.11
N TYR A 61 -3.67 -9.57 18.89
CA TYR A 61 -2.29 -9.67 18.38
C TYR A 61 -1.39 -10.62 19.19
N LYS A 62 -1.62 -10.75 20.52
CA LYS A 62 -0.86 -11.66 21.40
C LYS A 62 -0.99 -13.15 21.01
N TYR A 63 -2.06 -13.50 20.29
CA TYR A 63 -2.31 -14.84 19.78
C TYR A 63 -1.75 -15.07 18.38
N PHE A 64 -1.28 -14.02 17.69
CA PHE A 64 -0.62 -14.13 16.41
C PHE A 64 0.80 -14.69 16.58
N LYS A 65 0.89 -16.01 16.76
CA LYS A 65 2.13 -16.75 16.99
C LYS A 65 2.45 -17.65 15.80
N MET A 66 3.28 -17.12 14.90
CA MET A 66 3.67 -17.84 13.69
C MET A 66 4.71 -18.94 13.95
N ASN A 67 4.52 -20.10 13.34
CA ASN A 67 5.53 -21.14 13.21
C ASN A 67 6.53 -20.81 12.08
N LYS A 68 7.57 -21.64 11.92
CA LYS A 68 8.63 -21.42 10.92
C LYS A 68 8.09 -21.40 9.47
N PHE A 69 7.13 -22.27 9.16
CA PHE A 69 6.53 -22.37 7.84
C PHE A 69 5.66 -21.15 7.50
N GLU A 70 4.79 -20.72 8.41
CA GLU A 70 3.95 -19.53 8.26
C GLU A 70 4.80 -18.26 8.04
N LYS A 71 5.92 -18.13 8.76
CA LYS A 71 6.89 -17.03 8.55
C LYS A 71 7.55 -17.08 7.17
N TRP A 72 7.83 -18.27 6.65
CA TRP A 72 8.40 -18.45 5.31
C TRP A 72 7.38 -18.07 4.22
N LEU A 73 6.11 -18.44 4.39
CA LEU A 73 5.04 -18.03 3.48
C LEU A 73 4.86 -16.51 3.43
N TYR A 74 4.87 -15.82 4.57
CA TYR A 74 4.80 -14.35 4.60
C TYR A 74 5.99 -13.69 3.91
N GLN A 75 7.20 -14.24 4.07
CA GLN A 75 8.37 -13.76 3.33
C GLN A 75 8.17 -13.88 1.82
N LEU A 76 7.77 -15.07 1.34
CA LEU A 76 7.53 -15.30 -0.08
C LEU A 76 6.46 -14.34 -0.63
N TYR A 77 5.37 -14.15 0.13
CA TYR A 77 4.29 -13.23 -0.22
C TYR A 77 4.78 -11.78 -0.35
N TRP A 78 5.49 -11.23 0.65
CA TRP A 78 5.97 -9.85 0.57
C TRP A 78 7.07 -9.66 -0.50
N TYR A 79 7.96 -10.64 -0.69
CA TYR A 79 8.93 -10.56 -1.79
C TYR A 79 8.25 -10.63 -3.16
N SER A 80 7.16 -11.40 -3.30
CA SER A 80 6.34 -11.41 -4.51
C SER A 80 5.66 -10.06 -4.75
N ILE A 81 5.13 -9.42 -3.69
CA ILE A 81 4.59 -8.05 -3.78
C ILE A 81 5.67 -7.09 -4.28
N VAL A 82 6.89 -7.15 -3.72
CA VAL A 82 8.01 -6.28 -4.14
C VAL A 82 8.31 -6.45 -5.63
N VAL A 83 8.37 -7.69 -6.12
CA VAL A 83 8.61 -7.98 -7.55
C VAL A 83 7.48 -7.40 -8.42
N ILE A 84 6.22 -7.60 -8.03
CA ILE A 84 5.06 -7.07 -8.77
C ILE A 84 5.06 -5.54 -8.76
N PHE A 85 5.37 -4.91 -7.63
CA PHE A 85 5.45 -3.46 -7.50
C PHE A 85 6.61 -2.87 -8.31
N LEU A 86 7.80 -3.46 -8.28
CA LEU A 86 8.92 -3.05 -9.13
C LEU A 86 8.56 -3.11 -10.61
N THR A 87 7.91 -4.19 -11.03
CA THR A 87 7.43 -4.37 -12.42
C THR A 87 6.40 -3.31 -12.80
N TYR A 88 5.44 -3.04 -11.91
CA TYR A 88 4.41 -2.02 -12.14
C TYR A 88 4.99 -0.59 -12.16
N ILE A 89 5.97 -0.30 -11.31
CA ILE A 89 6.62 1.01 -11.27
C ILE A 89 7.42 1.26 -12.53
N ASP A 90 8.19 0.28 -13.01
CA ASP A 90 8.87 0.38 -14.32
C ASP A 90 7.87 0.66 -15.45
N PHE A 91 6.75 -0.07 -15.48
CA PHE A 91 5.69 0.14 -16.46
C PHE A 91 5.14 1.57 -16.44
N VAL A 92 4.83 2.11 -15.26
CA VAL A 92 4.34 3.50 -15.11
C VAL A 92 5.43 4.49 -15.52
N LEU A 93 6.68 4.31 -15.06
CA LEU A 93 7.76 5.24 -15.37
C LEU A 93 8.05 5.30 -16.87
N LYS A 94 8.02 4.18 -17.59
CA LYS A 94 8.14 4.16 -19.07
C LYS A 94 7.03 4.92 -19.78
N LEU A 95 5.82 4.95 -19.21
CA LEU A 95 4.70 5.68 -19.80
C LEU A 95 4.78 7.19 -19.58
N TRP A 96 5.32 7.63 -18.44
CA TRP A 96 5.18 9.02 -17.99
C TRP A 96 6.47 9.82 -17.98
N ALA A 97 7.60 9.21 -17.58
CA ALA A 97 8.84 9.92 -17.28
C ALA A 97 10.03 9.47 -18.13
N PHE A 98 10.22 8.15 -18.28
CA PHE A 98 11.46 7.54 -18.75
C PHE A 98 11.23 6.49 -19.84
N PRO A 99 10.65 6.85 -21.01
CA PRO A 99 10.32 5.88 -22.06
C PRO A 99 11.54 5.18 -22.66
N LEU A 100 12.70 5.84 -22.65
CA LEU A 100 13.94 5.32 -23.25
C LEU A 100 14.86 4.62 -22.24
N THR A 101 14.57 4.70 -20.94
CA THR A 101 15.44 4.13 -19.92
C THR A 101 15.20 2.61 -19.78
N PRO A 102 16.24 1.78 -19.90
CA PRO A 102 16.12 0.34 -19.67
C PRO A 102 15.61 0.02 -18.27
N ALA A 103 14.70 -0.97 -18.17
CA ALA A 103 14.07 -1.36 -16.91
C ALA A 103 15.07 -1.75 -15.81
N PHE A 104 16.13 -2.46 -16.20
CA PHE A 104 17.13 -2.93 -15.25
C PHE A 104 17.83 -1.78 -14.51
N ILE A 105 17.97 -0.60 -15.13
CA ILE A 105 18.59 0.56 -14.49
C ILE A 105 17.67 1.09 -13.38
N VAL A 106 16.41 1.34 -13.71
CA VAL A 106 15.41 1.87 -12.76
C VAL A 106 15.25 0.90 -11.58
N ILE A 107 15.02 -0.38 -11.87
CA ILE A 107 14.82 -1.41 -10.85
C ILE A 107 16.06 -1.58 -9.97
N SER A 108 17.26 -1.57 -10.57
CA SER A 108 18.51 -1.71 -9.80
C SER A 108 18.73 -0.52 -8.86
N LEU A 109 18.45 0.72 -9.31
CA LEU A 109 18.55 1.90 -8.45
C LEU A 109 17.59 1.82 -7.26
N MET A 110 16.34 1.43 -7.50
CA MET A 110 15.35 1.25 -6.43
C MET A 110 15.77 0.13 -5.46
N ALA A 111 16.28 -0.99 -5.98
CA ALA A 111 16.78 -2.09 -5.18
C ALA A 111 18.02 -1.71 -4.34
N ILE A 112 18.92 -0.87 -4.87
CA ILE A 112 20.10 -0.37 -4.15
C ILE A 112 19.68 0.54 -2.99
N ILE A 113 18.74 1.47 -3.21
CA ILE A 113 18.20 2.33 -2.15
C ILE A 113 17.56 1.47 -1.05
N SER A 114 16.76 0.49 -1.46
CA SER A 114 16.13 -0.46 -0.54
C SER A 114 17.14 -1.28 0.26
N LEU A 115 18.19 -1.76 -0.42
CA LEU A 115 19.28 -2.52 0.18
C LEU A 115 20.03 -1.69 1.22
N TYR A 116 20.42 -0.46 0.88
CA TYR A 116 21.11 0.45 1.78
C TYR A 116 20.29 0.70 3.06
N ALA A 117 18.99 0.96 2.91
CA ALA A 117 18.09 1.16 4.05
C ALA A 117 17.95 -0.13 4.90
N ASN A 118 17.83 -1.30 4.27
CA ASN A 118 17.67 -2.58 4.97
C ASN A 118 18.94 -3.14 5.62
N LEU A 119 20.12 -2.70 5.17
CA LEU A 119 21.40 -2.96 5.82
C LEU A 119 21.61 -2.07 7.04
N SER A 120 21.01 -0.88 7.03
CA SER A 120 21.08 0.11 8.11
C SER A 120 20.37 -0.33 9.40
N LYS A 121 20.41 0.52 10.43
CA LYS A 121 19.68 0.30 11.69
C LYS A 121 18.17 0.39 11.44
N TYR A 122 17.38 -0.36 12.21
CA TYR A 122 15.91 -0.33 12.09
C TYR A 122 15.29 1.06 12.27
N ALA A 123 15.92 1.92 13.07
CA ALA A 123 15.49 3.31 13.21
C ALA A 123 15.44 4.05 11.86
N VAL A 124 16.35 3.75 10.92
CA VAL A 124 16.35 4.34 9.58
C VAL A 124 15.07 3.95 8.83
N ILE A 125 14.68 2.67 8.87
CA ILE A 125 13.46 2.17 8.20
C ILE A 125 12.19 2.84 8.74
N PHE A 126 12.08 3.04 10.06
CA PHE A 126 10.90 3.67 10.65
C PHE A 126 10.88 5.20 10.46
N ASN A 127 12.03 5.83 10.26
CA ASN A 127 12.14 7.27 10.11
C ASN A 127 12.13 7.73 8.64
N ILE A 128 12.50 6.87 7.67
CA ILE A 128 12.52 7.24 6.24
C ILE A 128 11.13 7.67 5.74
N SER A 129 10.07 7.12 6.32
CA SER A 129 8.68 7.48 5.98
C SER A 129 8.31 8.91 6.39
N VAL A 130 9.02 9.51 7.36
CA VAL A 130 8.77 10.90 7.81
C VAL A 130 9.06 11.90 6.69
N ILE A 131 10.01 11.59 5.80
CA ILE A 131 10.38 12.42 4.65
C ILE A 131 9.18 12.61 3.70
N LEU A 132 8.20 11.70 3.72
CA LEU A 132 7.03 11.76 2.85
C LEU A 132 5.91 12.68 3.35
N ILE A 133 5.93 13.09 4.62
CA ILE A 133 4.85 13.91 5.20
C ILE A 133 4.65 15.23 4.43
N PRO A 134 5.70 16.03 4.14
CA PRO A 134 5.54 17.26 3.36
C PRO A 134 4.96 17.02 1.97
N PHE A 135 5.32 15.90 1.32
CA PHE A 135 4.83 15.58 -0.02
C PHE A 135 3.33 15.27 -0.07
N ILE A 136 2.73 14.83 1.04
CA ILE A 136 1.26 14.68 1.13
C ILE A 136 0.58 16.05 0.99
N PHE A 137 1.10 17.08 1.67
CA PHE A 137 0.56 18.44 1.57
C PHE A 137 0.80 19.04 0.19
N VAL A 138 1.99 18.84 -0.38
CA VAL A 138 2.29 19.26 -1.75
C VAL A 138 1.33 18.61 -2.73
N PHE A 139 1.06 17.31 -2.59
CA PHE A 139 0.10 16.60 -3.43
C PHE A 139 -1.31 17.21 -3.35
N PHE A 140 -1.83 17.48 -2.15
CA PHE A 140 -3.14 18.14 -2.03
C PHE A 140 -3.15 19.57 -2.57
N ALA A 141 -2.04 20.31 -2.41
CA ALA A 141 -1.90 21.62 -3.03
C ALA A 141 -1.97 21.52 -4.56
N MET A 142 -1.31 20.51 -5.16
CA MET A 142 -1.41 20.27 -6.61
C MET A 142 -2.84 19.92 -7.03
N LEU A 143 -3.56 19.08 -6.28
CA LEU A 143 -4.97 18.80 -6.57
C LEU A 143 -5.83 20.06 -6.48
N SER A 144 -5.56 20.94 -5.53
CA SER A 144 -6.35 22.17 -5.35
C SER A 144 -6.30 23.12 -6.56
N LEU A 145 -5.28 23.01 -7.41
CA LEU A 145 -5.17 23.80 -8.65
C LEU A 145 -6.29 23.46 -9.65
N SER A 146 -6.72 22.20 -9.68
CA SER A 146 -7.79 21.71 -10.55
C SER A 146 -9.21 22.12 -10.12
N THR A 147 -9.35 22.81 -8.99
CA THR A 147 -10.68 23.12 -8.40
C THR A 147 -11.60 23.92 -9.33
N LYS A 148 -11.03 24.72 -10.23
CA LYS A 148 -11.79 25.53 -11.21
C LYS A 148 -12.37 24.70 -12.35
N ASP A 149 -11.78 23.54 -12.62
CA ASP A 149 -12.16 22.65 -13.72
C ASP A 149 -13.15 21.56 -13.27
N LEU A 150 -13.49 21.54 -11.98
CA LEU A 150 -14.39 20.53 -11.41
C LEU A 150 -15.83 20.77 -11.84
N THR A 151 -16.46 19.72 -12.34
CA THR A 151 -17.85 19.74 -12.80
C THR A 151 -18.73 18.96 -11.82
N TRP A 152 -19.48 19.68 -10.98
CA TRP A 152 -20.33 19.08 -9.93
C TRP A 152 -21.37 18.09 -10.45
N THR A 153 -21.87 18.28 -11.68
CA THR A 153 -22.86 17.38 -12.28
C THR A 153 -22.29 15.98 -12.54
N ASN A 154 -20.97 15.82 -12.69
CA ASN A 154 -20.35 14.50 -12.84
C ASN A 154 -20.44 13.64 -11.57
N PHE A 155 -20.73 14.26 -10.42
CA PHE A 155 -20.87 13.56 -9.14
C PHE A 155 -22.22 12.82 -9.01
N PHE A 156 -23.18 13.08 -9.91
CA PHE A 156 -24.51 12.50 -9.89
C PHE A 156 -24.69 11.43 -10.98
N PRO A 157 -25.63 10.47 -10.81
CA PRO A 157 -26.49 10.28 -9.64
C PRO A 157 -25.76 9.67 -8.42
N ILE A 158 -26.26 9.93 -7.22
CA ILE A 158 -25.71 9.40 -5.95
C ILE A 158 -26.73 8.40 -5.36
N GLY A 159 -26.25 7.27 -4.86
CA GLY A 159 -27.05 6.27 -4.16
C GLY A 159 -27.69 5.22 -5.09
N GLU A 160 -27.69 5.46 -6.39
CA GLU A 160 -28.09 4.47 -7.40
C GLU A 160 -26.97 3.47 -7.63
N ILE A 161 -26.95 2.40 -6.84
CA ILE A 161 -25.90 1.36 -6.92
C ILE A 161 -26.52 -0.04 -6.92
N GLU A 162 -26.19 -0.82 -7.95
CA GLU A 162 -26.63 -2.20 -8.07
C GLU A 162 -25.82 -3.15 -7.19
N LEU A 163 -26.37 -4.31 -6.87
CA LEU A 163 -25.65 -5.34 -6.09
C LEU A 163 -24.34 -5.77 -6.76
N LYS A 164 -24.31 -5.83 -8.10
CA LYS A 164 -23.08 -6.17 -8.86
C LYS A 164 -22.00 -5.11 -8.64
N GLN A 165 -22.34 -3.83 -8.76
CA GLN A 165 -21.43 -2.71 -8.53
C GLN A 165 -20.93 -2.68 -7.08
N TRP A 166 -21.77 -3.04 -6.10
CA TRP A 166 -21.33 -3.24 -4.71
C TRP A 166 -20.26 -4.32 -4.60
N MET A 167 -20.50 -5.50 -5.16
CA MET A 167 -19.58 -6.63 -5.06
C MET A 167 -18.25 -6.36 -5.78
N GLU A 168 -18.31 -5.81 -6.99
CA GLU A 168 -17.12 -5.46 -7.76
C GLU A 168 -16.33 -4.32 -7.10
N GLY A 169 -17.02 -3.25 -6.69
CA GLY A 169 -16.43 -2.11 -5.99
C GLY A 169 -15.77 -2.50 -4.67
N PHE A 170 -16.39 -3.42 -3.93
CA PHE A 170 -15.82 -4.00 -2.70
C PHE A 170 -14.49 -4.70 -3.00
N GLY A 171 -14.47 -5.58 -4.00
CA GLY A 171 -13.27 -6.28 -4.43
C GLY A 171 -12.16 -5.32 -4.87
N LYS A 172 -12.48 -4.29 -5.67
CA LYS A 172 -11.49 -3.30 -6.10
C LYS A 172 -10.97 -2.43 -4.96
N THR A 173 -11.79 -2.15 -3.95
CA THR A 173 -11.40 -1.33 -2.80
C THR A 173 -10.43 -2.04 -1.87
N ILE A 174 -10.58 -3.35 -1.66
CA ILE A 174 -9.68 -4.16 -0.82
C ILE A 174 -8.21 -3.97 -1.24
N TYR A 175 -7.96 -3.70 -2.52
CA TYR A 175 -6.62 -3.41 -3.06
C TYR A 175 -5.89 -2.28 -2.31
N ALA A 176 -6.59 -1.26 -1.82
CA ALA A 176 -5.98 -0.15 -1.07
C ALA A 176 -5.35 -0.60 0.26
N PHE A 177 -5.77 -1.73 0.81
CA PHE A 177 -5.41 -2.15 2.16
C PHE A 177 -4.27 -3.18 2.22
N ILE A 178 -3.64 -3.48 1.07
CA ILE A 178 -2.49 -4.40 0.98
C ILE A 178 -1.39 -3.99 1.95
N GLY A 179 -1.01 -4.89 2.84
CA GLY A 179 0.00 -4.64 3.88
C GLY A 179 -0.56 -4.50 5.30
N ILE A 180 -1.87 -4.61 5.50
CA ILE A 180 -2.50 -4.54 6.84
C ILE A 180 -1.86 -5.51 7.86
N GLU A 181 -1.43 -6.69 7.41
CA GLU A 181 -0.80 -7.71 8.24
C GLU A 181 0.50 -7.24 8.91
N ALA A 182 1.16 -6.21 8.35
CA ALA A 182 2.31 -5.57 8.95
C ALA A 182 2.00 -5.00 10.34
N TYR A 183 0.74 -4.62 10.59
CA TYR A 183 0.28 -4.21 11.91
C TYR A 183 0.58 -5.28 12.96
N LEU A 184 0.21 -6.54 12.70
CA LEU A 184 0.39 -7.66 13.63
C LEU A 184 1.86 -7.97 13.89
N ILE A 185 2.72 -7.79 12.89
CA ILE A 185 4.17 -8.01 12.98
C ILE A 185 4.83 -6.94 13.85
N LEU A 186 4.41 -5.69 13.68
CA LEU A 186 5.04 -4.54 14.34
C LEU A 186 4.43 -4.22 15.70
N ARG A 187 3.18 -4.60 15.94
CA ARG A 187 2.44 -4.33 17.18
C ARG A 187 3.19 -4.72 18.47
N PRO A 188 3.93 -5.84 18.55
CA PRO A 188 4.70 -6.20 19.73
C PRO A 188 5.86 -5.26 20.07
N PHE A 189 6.33 -4.44 19.12
CA PHE A 189 7.47 -3.55 19.26
C PHE A 189 7.09 -2.11 19.64
N VAL A 190 5.80 -1.83 19.81
CA VAL A 190 5.34 -0.48 20.16
C VAL A 190 5.75 -0.11 21.59
N GLN A 191 6.38 1.06 21.77
CA GLN A 191 6.72 1.65 23.06
C GLN A 191 5.42 1.83 23.84
N ASP A 192 5.25 0.99 24.87
CA ASP A 192 4.03 0.81 25.67
C ASP A 192 2.92 -0.02 25.01
N LYS A 193 2.93 -1.32 25.33
CA LYS A 193 1.94 -2.32 24.85
C LYS A 193 0.49 -1.93 25.18
N LYS A 194 0.25 -1.09 26.19
CA LYS A 194 -1.08 -0.68 26.66
C LYS A 194 -1.59 0.63 26.03
N GLN A 195 -0.78 1.33 25.21
CA GLN A 195 -1.11 2.70 24.75
C GLN A 195 -1.77 2.81 23.37
N ILE A 196 -1.88 1.76 22.56
CA ILE A 196 -2.70 1.84 21.35
C ILE A 196 -4.16 1.77 21.79
N THR A 197 -4.80 2.93 21.87
CA THR A 197 -6.22 3.04 22.15
C THR A 197 -7.01 2.94 20.85
N TYR A 198 -8.27 2.50 20.93
CA TYR A 198 -9.18 2.47 19.78
C TYR A 198 -9.22 3.82 19.05
N ARG A 199 -9.13 4.95 19.79
CA ARG A 199 -9.09 6.31 19.23
C ARG A 199 -7.93 6.52 18.27
N LYS A 200 -6.74 5.97 18.57
CA LYS A 200 -5.57 6.11 17.71
C LYS A 200 -5.71 5.29 16.42
N ILE A 201 -6.26 4.08 16.51
CA ILE A 201 -6.57 3.24 15.34
C ILE A 201 -7.63 3.92 14.46
N ALA A 202 -8.71 4.42 15.08
CA ALA A 202 -9.77 5.14 14.38
C ALA A 202 -9.27 6.42 13.72
N LEU A 203 -8.39 7.19 14.38
CA LEU A 203 -7.78 8.38 13.81
C LEU A 203 -6.92 8.05 12.59
N TYR A 204 -6.09 7.01 12.68
CA TYR A 204 -5.30 6.53 11.53
C TYR A 204 -6.21 6.12 10.37
N GLN A 205 -7.25 5.32 10.64
CA GLN A 205 -8.17 4.90 9.60
C GLN A 205 -8.91 6.09 8.98
N LEU A 206 -9.31 7.08 9.77
CA LEU A 206 -9.96 8.29 9.29
C LEU A 206 -9.04 9.05 8.32
N ILE A 207 -7.77 9.28 8.71
CA ILE A 207 -6.78 9.95 7.86
C ILE A 207 -6.58 9.18 6.55
N PHE A 208 -6.41 7.84 6.64
CA PHE A 208 -6.30 6.98 5.48
C PHE A 208 -7.54 7.06 4.57
N THR A 209 -8.72 7.07 5.18
CA THR A 209 -9.99 7.12 4.44
C THR A 209 -10.13 8.44 3.69
N LEU A 210 -9.92 9.55 4.38
CA LEU A 210 -9.98 10.89 3.81
C LEU A 210 -8.99 11.04 2.66
N PHE A 211 -7.76 10.52 2.84
CA PHE A 211 -6.73 10.57 1.79
C PHE A 211 -7.23 9.97 0.47
N PHE A 212 -7.80 8.77 0.50
CA PHE A 212 -8.31 8.14 -0.71
C PHE A 212 -9.64 8.73 -1.19
N VAL A 213 -10.60 8.99 -0.30
CA VAL A 213 -11.92 9.55 -0.67
C VAL A 213 -11.76 10.87 -1.39
N ILE A 214 -10.89 11.77 -0.91
CA ILE A 214 -10.64 13.05 -1.58
C ILE A 214 -10.16 12.80 -3.02
N THR A 215 -9.24 11.86 -3.25
CA THR A 215 -8.78 11.57 -4.61
C THR A 215 -9.83 10.93 -5.52
N ILE A 216 -10.73 10.11 -4.97
CA ILE A 216 -11.87 9.55 -5.72
C ILE A 216 -12.82 10.68 -6.12
N ILE A 217 -13.18 11.55 -5.16
CA ILE A 217 -14.09 12.68 -5.40
C ILE A 217 -13.51 13.64 -6.45
N TYR A 218 -12.24 14.03 -6.33
CA TYR A 218 -11.59 14.86 -7.35
C TYR A 218 -11.59 14.19 -8.73
N SER A 219 -11.35 12.88 -8.79
CA SER A 219 -11.39 12.14 -10.06
C SER A 219 -12.79 12.13 -10.69
N LEU A 220 -13.83 11.91 -9.88
CA LEU A 220 -15.24 11.93 -10.33
C LEU A 220 -15.70 13.33 -10.75
N LEU A 221 -15.28 14.38 -10.04
CA LEU A 221 -15.65 15.75 -10.37
C LEU A 221 -14.93 16.26 -11.62
N PHE A 222 -13.69 15.82 -11.84
CA PHE A 222 -12.87 16.28 -12.96
C PHE A 222 -13.22 15.55 -14.27
N PHE A 223 -13.40 14.23 -14.23
CA PHE A 223 -13.66 13.42 -15.43
C PHE A 223 -15.07 12.83 -15.42
N SER A 224 -15.69 12.76 -16.60
CA SER A 224 -16.87 11.94 -16.80
C SER A 224 -16.54 10.44 -16.69
N LEU A 225 -17.52 9.61 -16.35
CA LEU A 225 -17.31 8.15 -16.27
C LEU A 225 -16.76 7.55 -17.58
N LYS A 226 -17.23 8.05 -18.73
CA LYS A 226 -16.76 7.58 -20.06
C LYS A 226 -15.27 7.86 -20.25
N GLU A 227 -14.77 8.98 -19.76
CA GLU A 227 -13.34 9.30 -19.80
C GLU A 227 -12.54 8.42 -18.85
N ILE A 228 -13.05 8.18 -17.62
CA ILE A 228 -12.37 7.33 -16.63
C ILE A 228 -12.20 5.88 -17.13
N GLN A 229 -13.15 5.37 -17.92
CA GLN A 229 -13.06 4.02 -18.50
C GLN A 229 -11.91 3.86 -19.49
N ILE A 230 -11.51 4.93 -20.18
CA ILE A 230 -10.41 4.90 -21.15
C ILE A 230 -9.08 5.44 -20.59
N ILE A 231 -9.13 6.14 -19.45
CA ILE A 231 -7.96 6.69 -18.76
C ILE A 231 -7.41 5.67 -17.74
N PRO A 232 -6.21 5.10 -17.95
CA PRO A 232 -5.68 4.05 -17.08
C PRO A 232 -5.30 4.55 -15.68
N VAL A 233 -4.86 5.81 -15.55
CA VAL A 233 -4.32 6.39 -14.30
C VAL A 233 -4.90 7.80 -14.09
N THR A 234 -6.15 7.87 -13.61
CA THR A 234 -6.94 9.12 -13.56
C THR A 234 -6.23 10.27 -12.85
N ILE A 235 -5.60 10.00 -11.71
CA ILE A 235 -4.93 11.05 -10.92
C ILE A 235 -3.73 11.66 -11.66
N MET A 236 -3.01 10.88 -12.47
CA MET A 236 -1.89 11.38 -13.28
C MET A 236 -2.40 12.29 -14.41
N TYR A 237 -3.50 11.90 -15.07
CA TYR A 237 -4.10 12.70 -16.12
C TYR A 237 -4.71 14.00 -15.60
N LEU A 238 -5.35 13.98 -14.42
CA LEU A 238 -5.82 15.19 -13.75
C LEU A 238 -4.67 16.17 -13.52
N LEU A 239 -3.56 15.69 -12.97
CA LEU A 239 -2.40 16.55 -12.72
C LEU A 239 -1.71 17.01 -14.01
N LYS A 240 -1.79 16.22 -15.09
CA LYS A 240 -1.25 16.60 -16.40
C LYS A 240 -2.01 17.74 -17.06
N SER A 241 -3.32 17.86 -16.82
CA SER A 241 -4.13 18.92 -17.42
C SER A 241 -3.92 20.28 -16.77
N GLN A 242 -3.24 20.32 -15.62
CA GLN A 242 -3.00 21.54 -14.87
C GLN A 242 -1.72 22.21 -15.38
N GLU A 243 -1.84 23.43 -15.88
CA GLU A 243 -0.71 24.27 -16.29
C GLU A 243 -0.48 25.35 -15.24
N ILE A 244 0.74 25.39 -14.65
CA ILE A 244 1.17 26.53 -13.82
C ILE A 244 2.31 27.26 -14.52
N THR A 245 2.32 28.58 -14.39
CA THR A 245 3.27 29.49 -15.06
C THR A 245 4.75 29.12 -14.85
N PHE A 246 5.10 28.51 -13.71
CA PHE A 246 6.48 28.11 -13.39
C PHE A 246 6.78 26.61 -13.62
N LEU A 247 5.77 25.77 -13.81
CA LEU A 247 5.95 24.31 -13.96
C LEU A 247 4.96 23.76 -15.00
N GLN A 248 5.46 23.56 -16.21
CA GLN A 248 4.66 23.10 -17.37
C GLN A 248 4.34 21.59 -17.34
N ARG A 249 4.92 20.82 -16.41
CA ARG A 249 4.76 19.35 -16.31
C ARG A 249 4.54 18.89 -14.87
N LEU A 250 3.38 19.25 -14.31
CA LEU A 250 2.98 18.82 -12.96
C LEU A 250 2.86 17.30 -12.83
N ASP A 251 2.50 16.62 -13.92
CA ASP A 251 2.49 15.16 -14.05
C ASP A 251 3.86 14.55 -13.73
N LEU A 252 4.95 15.11 -14.26
CA LEU A 252 6.31 14.63 -13.96
C LEU A 252 6.70 14.87 -12.51
N PHE A 253 6.42 16.08 -12.01
CA PHE A 253 6.77 16.42 -10.63
C PHE A 253 6.08 15.48 -9.64
N PHE A 254 4.79 15.21 -9.85
CA PHE A 254 4.07 14.20 -9.06
C PHE A 254 4.60 12.78 -9.29
N THR A 255 4.99 12.43 -10.52
CA THR A 255 5.61 11.12 -10.81
C THR A 255 6.87 10.89 -9.98
N TYR A 256 7.71 11.92 -9.76
CA TYR A 256 8.89 11.82 -8.89
C TYR A 256 8.53 11.67 -7.40
N ILE A 257 7.51 12.39 -6.94
CA ILE A 257 6.99 12.24 -5.57
C ILE A 257 6.48 10.80 -5.37
N TRP A 258 5.65 10.31 -6.28
CA TRP A 258 5.10 8.96 -6.24
C TRP A 258 6.17 7.88 -6.35
N MET A 259 7.20 8.08 -7.20
CA MET A 259 8.34 7.18 -7.29
C MET A 259 9.07 7.07 -5.95
N THR A 260 9.34 8.21 -5.29
CA THR A 260 9.97 8.25 -3.97
C THR A 260 9.13 7.52 -2.93
N TRP A 261 7.82 7.76 -2.94
CA TRP A 261 6.86 7.07 -2.07
C TRP A 261 6.88 5.55 -2.30
N SER A 262 6.89 5.12 -3.56
CA SER A 262 6.91 3.71 -3.95
C SER A 262 8.20 3.00 -3.56
N VAL A 263 9.37 3.65 -3.72
CA VAL A 263 10.67 3.11 -3.27
C VAL A 263 10.67 2.87 -1.76
N ILE A 264 10.09 3.80 -0.99
CA ILE A 264 9.97 3.63 0.45
C ILE A 264 9.03 2.45 0.76
N SER A 265 7.86 2.35 0.12
CA SER A 265 6.94 1.21 0.32
C SER A 265 7.62 -0.14 0.02
N ILE A 266 8.34 -0.27 -1.10
CA ILE A 266 9.16 -1.46 -1.42
C ILE A 266 10.15 -1.77 -0.30
N THR A 267 10.82 -0.75 0.22
CA THR A 267 11.77 -0.89 1.33
C THR A 267 11.10 -1.41 2.60
N LEU A 268 9.88 -0.97 2.89
CA LEU A 268 9.10 -1.44 4.04
C LEU A 268 8.65 -2.90 3.85
N PHE A 269 8.20 -3.31 2.66
CA PHE A 269 7.88 -4.72 2.37
C PHE A 269 9.12 -5.63 2.49
N MET A 270 10.26 -5.21 1.92
CA MET A 270 11.53 -5.94 2.05
C MET A 270 11.94 -6.08 3.52
N PHE A 271 11.76 -5.02 4.31
CA PHE A 271 12.05 -5.03 5.74
C PHE A 271 11.20 -6.07 6.49
N LEU A 272 9.89 -6.18 6.20
CA LEU A 272 9.02 -7.16 6.86
C LEU A 272 9.49 -8.60 6.63
N GLY A 273 9.84 -8.95 5.38
CA GLY A 273 10.38 -10.26 5.05
C GLY A 273 11.72 -10.53 5.75
N LEU A 274 12.65 -9.58 5.67
CA LEU A 274 13.96 -9.70 6.32
C LEU A 274 13.88 -9.74 7.84
N HIS A 275 12.91 -9.04 8.43
CA HIS A 275 12.64 -9.11 9.85
C HIS A 275 12.22 -10.52 10.25
N LEU A 276 11.27 -11.13 9.53
CA LEU A 276 10.86 -12.51 9.79
C LEU A 276 12.00 -13.52 9.63
N TYR A 277 12.82 -13.38 8.59
CA TYR A 277 14.02 -14.19 8.40
C TYR A 277 14.92 -14.16 9.65
N LYS A 278 15.22 -12.96 10.16
CA LYS A 278 16.06 -12.76 11.36
C LYS A 278 15.45 -13.33 12.65
N THR A 279 14.14 -13.61 12.68
CA THR A 279 13.52 -14.30 13.82
C THR A 279 13.68 -15.83 13.76
N MET A 280 14.10 -16.38 12.62
CA MET A 280 14.28 -17.82 12.41
C MET A 280 15.74 -18.22 12.25
N TYR A 281 16.57 -17.30 11.73
CA TYR A 281 17.97 -17.52 11.40
C TYR A 281 18.82 -16.38 11.96
N THR A 282 20.14 -16.61 12.08
CA THR A 282 21.08 -15.56 12.44
C THR A 282 21.14 -14.50 11.33
N ARG A 283 21.30 -13.23 11.73
CA ARG A 283 21.38 -12.11 10.78
C ARG A 283 22.54 -12.35 9.82
N SER A 284 22.22 -12.49 8.54
CA SER A 284 23.21 -12.64 7.46
C SER A 284 23.08 -11.48 6.49
N ILE A 285 24.13 -10.64 6.42
CA ILE A 285 24.24 -9.60 5.39
C ILE A 285 24.19 -10.23 4.00
N LYS A 286 24.82 -11.40 3.82
CA LYS A 286 24.80 -12.15 2.57
C LYS A 286 23.38 -12.49 2.12
N PHE A 287 22.52 -12.93 3.05
CA PHE A 287 21.11 -13.21 2.73
C PHE A 287 20.36 -11.94 2.33
N THR A 288 20.58 -10.82 3.06
CA THR A 288 19.97 -9.53 2.69
C THR A 288 20.38 -9.10 1.29
N VAL A 289 21.66 -9.18 0.93
CA VAL A 289 22.14 -8.82 -0.42
C VAL A 289 21.57 -9.79 -1.46
N PHE A 290 21.63 -11.10 -1.21
CA PHE A 290 21.11 -12.13 -2.10
C PHE A 290 19.64 -11.90 -2.45
N ILE A 291 18.77 -11.68 -1.45
CA ILE A 291 17.35 -11.50 -1.73
C ILE A 291 17.07 -10.21 -2.51
N HIS A 292 17.84 -9.13 -2.30
CA HIS A 292 17.72 -7.90 -3.10
C HIS A 292 18.11 -8.12 -4.56
N ILE A 293 19.15 -8.91 -4.83
CA ILE A 293 19.54 -9.31 -6.19
C ILE A 293 18.44 -10.15 -6.84
N VAL A 294 17.87 -11.10 -6.11
CA VAL A 294 16.79 -11.95 -6.65
C VAL A 294 15.58 -11.10 -7.02
N VAL A 295 15.09 -10.24 -6.11
CA VAL A 295 13.91 -9.40 -6.41
C VAL A 295 14.16 -8.32 -7.46
N SER A 296 15.41 -7.92 -7.71
CA SER A 296 15.74 -6.97 -8.79
C SER A 296 15.81 -7.63 -10.16
N ILE A 297 16.15 -8.92 -10.24
CA ILE A 297 16.21 -9.68 -11.50
C ILE A 297 14.83 -10.19 -11.92
N LEU A 298 14.01 -10.66 -10.98
CA LEU A 298 12.71 -11.29 -11.27
C LEU A 298 11.74 -10.44 -12.15
N PRO A 299 11.65 -9.11 -12.00
CA PRO A 299 10.85 -8.28 -12.90
C PRO A 299 11.19 -8.41 -14.39
N ALA A 300 12.44 -8.76 -14.73
CA ALA A 300 12.88 -8.90 -16.12
C ALA A 300 12.16 -10.04 -16.88
N PHE A 301 11.55 -10.99 -16.17
CA PHE A 301 10.77 -12.07 -16.76
C PHE A 301 9.32 -11.65 -17.13
N PHE A 302 8.86 -10.46 -16.70
CA PHE A 302 7.50 -9.98 -16.95
C PHE A 302 7.48 -8.89 -18.04
N ILE A 303 7.73 -9.33 -19.28
CA ILE A 303 8.02 -8.43 -20.40
C ILE A 303 6.74 -7.78 -20.98
N THR A 304 5.60 -8.47 -20.93
CA THR A 304 4.38 -8.00 -21.61
C THR A 304 3.47 -7.19 -20.68
N ARG A 305 2.82 -6.14 -21.23
CA ARG A 305 1.87 -5.30 -20.49
C ARG A 305 0.71 -6.10 -19.89
N GLU A 306 0.26 -7.14 -20.59
CA GLU A 306 -0.83 -8.00 -20.12
C GLU A 306 -0.42 -8.81 -18.89
N MET A 307 0.79 -9.37 -18.86
CA MET A 307 1.31 -10.09 -17.70
C MET A 307 1.41 -9.17 -16.47
N VAL A 308 1.92 -7.95 -16.65
CA VAL A 308 2.00 -6.96 -15.56
C VAL A 308 0.62 -6.65 -14.99
N LYS A 309 -0.37 -6.40 -15.85
CA LYS A 309 -1.76 -6.15 -15.42
C LYS A 309 -2.34 -7.35 -14.67
N LYS A 310 -2.21 -8.56 -15.20
CA LYS A 310 -2.72 -9.79 -14.57
C LYS A 310 -2.10 -10.03 -13.18
N LEU A 311 -0.78 -9.85 -13.04
CA LEU A 311 -0.09 -9.96 -11.76
C LEU A 311 -0.60 -8.94 -10.74
N HIS A 312 -0.73 -7.69 -11.19
CA HIS A 312 -1.20 -6.59 -10.35
C HIS A 312 -2.67 -6.73 -9.96
N ASP A 313 -3.51 -7.32 -10.80
CA ASP A 313 -4.90 -7.69 -10.45
C ASP A 313 -4.95 -8.91 -9.51
N GLY A 314 -4.03 -9.86 -9.69
CA GLY A 314 -3.88 -11.04 -8.82
C GLY A 314 -3.56 -10.70 -7.36
N LEU A 315 -2.98 -9.52 -7.10
CA LEU A 315 -2.68 -9.02 -5.75
C LEU A 315 -3.92 -8.93 -4.84
N LEU A 316 -5.10 -8.73 -5.41
CA LEU A 316 -6.35 -8.74 -4.64
C LEU A 316 -6.55 -10.10 -3.94
N TYR A 317 -6.45 -11.19 -4.69
CA TYR A 317 -6.69 -12.54 -4.17
C TYR A 317 -5.62 -12.95 -3.17
N THR A 318 -4.35 -12.62 -3.45
CA THR A 318 -3.27 -12.91 -2.51
C THR A 318 -3.42 -12.11 -1.22
N HIS A 319 -3.88 -10.86 -1.28
CA HIS A 319 -4.15 -10.04 -0.10
C HIS A 319 -5.36 -10.54 0.70
N LEU A 320 -6.46 -10.94 0.05
CA LEU A 320 -7.59 -11.57 0.75
C LEU A 320 -7.13 -12.76 1.60
N PHE A 321 -6.24 -13.58 1.05
CA PHE A 321 -5.67 -14.70 1.79
C PHE A 321 -4.67 -14.24 2.87
N PHE A 322 -3.57 -13.58 2.50
CA PHE A 322 -2.45 -13.28 3.42
C PHE A 322 -2.68 -12.10 4.36
N GLY A 323 -3.49 -11.13 3.96
CA GLY A 323 -3.83 -9.95 4.74
C GLY A 323 -5.03 -10.13 5.66
N ILE A 324 -5.95 -11.05 5.34
CA ILE A 324 -7.20 -11.24 6.10
C ILE A 324 -7.34 -12.67 6.61
N LEU A 325 -7.54 -13.66 5.73
CA LEU A 325 -7.90 -15.03 6.14
C LEU A 325 -6.80 -15.73 6.96
N PHE A 326 -5.56 -15.65 6.49
CA PHE A 326 -4.42 -16.32 7.10
C PHE A 326 -4.05 -15.76 8.48
N PRO A 327 -3.99 -14.44 8.72
CA PRO A 327 -3.79 -13.90 10.05
C PRO A 327 -4.90 -14.31 11.03
N LEU A 328 -6.16 -14.27 10.60
CA LEU A 328 -7.29 -14.71 11.42
C LEU A 328 -7.18 -16.17 11.81
N PHE A 329 -6.78 -17.05 10.88
CA PHE A 329 -6.51 -18.46 11.16
C PHE A 329 -5.40 -18.64 12.21
N ILE A 330 -4.27 -17.94 12.05
CA ILE A 330 -3.13 -18.01 13.00
C ILE A 330 -3.56 -17.53 14.39
N MET A 331 -4.31 -16.43 14.46
CA MET A 331 -4.83 -15.87 15.71
C MET A 331 -5.82 -16.82 16.39
N LEU A 332 -6.74 -17.43 15.64
CA LEU A 332 -7.70 -18.40 16.14
C LEU A 332 -6.99 -19.64 16.72
N ARG A 333 -5.97 -20.15 16.01
CA ARG A 333 -5.11 -21.25 16.48
C ARG A 333 -4.41 -20.90 17.79
N GLY A 334 -3.82 -19.71 17.88
CA GLY A 334 -3.15 -19.22 19.09
C GLY A 334 -4.10 -19.00 20.27
N TRP A 335 -5.30 -18.49 20.02
CA TRP A 335 -6.31 -18.27 21.06
C TRP A 335 -6.83 -19.60 21.62
N ARG A 336 -7.17 -20.58 20.76
CA ARG A 336 -7.58 -21.93 21.19
C ARG A 336 -6.52 -22.62 22.04
N LYS A 337 -5.24 -22.49 21.70
CA LYS A 337 -4.16 -23.04 22.51
C LYS A 337 -4.13 -22.42 23.92
N SER A 338 -4.32 -21.11 24.03
CA SER A 338 -4.34 -20.42 25.34
C SER A 338 -5.52 -20.82 26.24
N LEU A 339 -6.65 -21.24 25.67
CA LEU A 339 -7.78 -21.74 26.45
C LEU A 339 -7.50 -23.14 27.01
N ARG A 340 -6.84 -24.00 26.23
CA ARG A 340 -6.44 -25.34 26.70
C ARG A 340 -5.44 -25.26 27.83
N GLU A 341 -4.44 -24.38 27.72
CA GLU A 341 -3.42 -24.15 28.76
C GLU A 341 -3.98 -23.55 30.06
N LYS A 342 -5.18 -22.95 30.05
CA LYS A 342 -5.85 -22.42 31.24
C LYS A 342 -6.71 -23.46 31.97
N ASN A 343 -7.10 -24.53 31.26
CA ASN A 343 -7.98 -25.58 31.75
C ASN A 343 -7.22 -26.87 32.12
N SER A 344 -5.92 -26.95 31.81
CA SER A 344 -4.96 -27.95 32.30
C SER A 344 -4.20 -27.40 33.49
#